data_AF-A0A4R2SUW1-F1
#
_entry.id   AF-A0A4R2SUW1-F1
#
_cell.length_a   1.000
_cell.length_b   1.000
_cell.length_c   1.000
_cell.angle_alpha   90.00
_cell.angle_beta   90.00
_cell.angle_gamma   90.00
#
_symmetry.space_group_name_H-M   'P 1'
#
loop_
_entity.id
_entity.type
_entity.pdbx_description
1 polymer ?
#
loop_
_entity_poly.entity_id
_entity_poly.type
_entity_poly.pdbx_seq_one_letter_code
_entity_poly.pdbx_strand_id
1 'polypeptide(L)'
;MRNIYLDRTKFNGAICVDSKDTEIISAGTTIYSMSVNDRNEEYQRYANDYDIQFIFDDCIPQLVFYTVPHVDIMAKDSKGGFIGTIGQSCNLQSDAPICYINKDLECFIISENGAGFLSNIESWQNNLKPYDKITFYRSKAEAEMELEFIDLSEIGIN
;
A
#
# COMPACT_ATOMS: atom_id res chain seq x y z
N MET A 1 2.18 23.51 -10.47
CA MET A 1 1.22 22.39 -10.52
C MET A 1 0.63 22.27 -9.14
N ARG A 2 -0.70 22.32 -9.00
CA ARG A 2 -1.41 22.16 -7.72
C ARG A 2 -1.59 20.66 -7.46
N ASN A 3 -1.34 20.18 -6.24
CA ASN A 3 -1.59 18.79 -5.89
C ASN A 3 -2.96 18.69 -5.22
N ILE A 4 -3.78 17.77 -5.68
CA ILE A 4 -5.04 17.40 -5.04
C ILE A 4 -5.00 15.89 -4.78
N TYR A 5 -5.47 15.46 -3.61
CA TYR A 5 -5.32 14.10 -3.13
C TYR A 5 -6.62 13.31 -3.25
N LEU A 6 -6.53 12.07 -3.74
CA LEU A 6 -7.64 11.14 -3.84
C LEU A 6 -7.53 10.10 -2.73
N ASP A 7 -8.46 10.14 -1.78
CA ASP A 7 -8.53 9.17 -0.69
C ASP A 7 -9.01 7.80 -1.17
N ARG A 8 -8.10 6.83 -1.26
CA ARG A 8 -8.37 5.45 -1.70
C ARG A 8 -9.01 4.59 -0.61
N THR A 9 -9.06 5.05 0.65
CA THR A 9 -9.69 4.29 1.75
C THR A 9 -11.21 4.21 1.64
N LYS A 10 -11.82 5.16 0.91
CA LYS A 10 -13.28 5.21 0.67
C LYS A 10 -13.69 4.69 -0.70
N PHE A 11 -12.75 4.48 -1.62
CA PHE A 11 -13.05 4.17 -3.01
C PHE A 11 -12.02 3.23 -3.65
N ASN A 12 -12.49 2.07 -4.11
CA ASN A 12 -11.67 1.04 -4.74
C ASN A 12 -11.93 0.89 -6.26
N GLY A 13 -12.69 1.81 -6.86
CA GLY A 13 -12.93 1.80 -8.30
C GLY A 13 -11.85 2.54 -9.11
N ALA A 14 -12.11 2.72 -10.40
CA ALA A 14 -11.31 3.59 -11.25
C ALA A 14 -11.90 5.01 -11.27
N ILE A 15 -11.07 6.01 -10.97
CA ILE A 15 -11.38 7.42 -11.20
C ILE A 15 -10.33 7.97 -12.17
N CYS A 16 -10.79 8.61 -13.23
CA CYS A 16 -9.96 9.39 -14.13
C CYS A 16 -10.31 10.87 -13.92
N VAL A 17 -9.34 11.68 -13.51
CA VAL A 17 -9.47 13.13 -13.38
C VAL A 17 -8.44 13.75 -14.30
N ASP A 18 -8.89 14.55 -15.26
CA ASP A 18 -8.03 15.31 -16.18
C ASP A 18 -8.12 16.80 -15.82
N SER A 19 -6.99 17.40 -15.48
CA SER A 19 -6.86 18.81 -15.17
C SER A 19 -5.51 19.32 -15.66
N LYS A 20 -5.51 20.45 -16.38
CA LYS A 20 -4.30 21.01 -17.00
C LYS A 20 -3.25 21.48 -15.98
N ASP A 21 -3.69 21.91 -14.80
CA ASP A 21 -2.83 22.54 -13.80
C ASP A 21 -2.82 21.78 -12.45
N THR A 22 -3.43 20.60 -12.41
CA THR A 22 -3.58 19.81 -11.19
C THR A 22 -3.04 18.40 -11.37
N GLU A 23 -2.16 17.99 -10.46
CA GLU A 23 -1.74 16.62 -10.30
C GLU A 23 -2.62 15.93 -9.25
N ILE A 24 -3.18 14.77 -9.60
CA ILE A 24 -3.96 13.96 -8.66
C ILE A 24 -3.07 12.87 -8.08
N ILE A 25 -2.89 12.91 -6.76
CA ILE A 25 -2.08 11.94 -6.03
C ILE A 25 -3.01 11.02 -5.25
N SER A 26 -2.96 9.72 -5.52
CA SER A 26 -3.66 8.73 -4.69
C SER A 26 -3.07 8.74 -3.29
N ALA A 27 -3.92 8.69 -2.27
CA ALA A 27 -3.55 8.78 -0.86
C ALA A 27 -4.32 7.73 -0.04
N GLY A 28 -3.73 7.38 1.10
CA GLY A 28 -4.26 6.46 2.08
C GLY A 28 -3.51 5.15 2.17
N THR A 29 -3.83 4.38 3.19
CA THR A 29 -3.30 3.03 3.36
C THR A 29 -4.47 2.05 3.36
N THR A 30 -4.45 1.09 2.45
CA THR A 30 -5.50 0.07 2.31
C THR A 30 -4.91 -1.33 2.48
N ILE A 31 -5.78 -2.33 2.53
CA ILE A 31 -5.38 -3.73 2.65
C ILE A 31 -5.93 -4.49 1.45
N TYR A 32 -5.02 -5.16 0.75
CA TYR A 32 -5.34 -6.22 -0.18
C TYR A 32 -5.38 -7.55 0.58
N SER A 33 -6.59 -8.06 0.81
CA SER A 33 -6.81 -9.40 1.37
C SER A 33 -7.19 -10.39 0.28
N MET A 34 -6.77 -11.64 0.47
CA MET A 34 -7.15 -12.77 -0.39
C MET A 34 -8.20 -13.64 0.28
N SER A 35 -8.95 -14.39 -0.54
CA SER A 35 -9.90 -15.37 -0.04
C SER A 35 -9.17 -16.43 0.78
N VAL A 36 -9.74 -16.81 1.93
CA VAL A 36 -9.20 -17.90 2.76
C VAL A 36 -9.10 -19.22 1.97
N ASN A 37 -9.93 -19.39 0.94
CA ASN A 37 -9.88 -20.57 0.05
C ASN A 37 -8.66 -20.59 -0.87
N ASP A 38 -8.00 -19.46 -1.09
CA ASP A 38 -6.78 -19.37 -1.90
C ASP A 38 -5.53 -19.73 -1.09
N ARG A 39 -5.67 -19.84 0.24
CA ARG A 39 -4.58 -20.23 1.14
C ARG A 39 -4.09 -21.64 0.81
N ASN A 40 -2.78 -21.79 0.67
CA ASN A 40 -2.14 -23.04 0.29
C ASN A 40 -0.76 -23.19 0.96
N GLU A 41 -0.08 -24.32 0.71
CA GLU A 41 1.23 -24.64 1.29
C GLU A 41 2.31 -23.63 0.93
N GLU A 42 2.21 -22.97 -0.24
CA GLU A 42 3.17 -21.96 -0.68
C GLU A 42 3.09 -20.70 0.18
N TYR A 43 1.87 -20.22 0.47
CA TYR A 43 1.68 -19.10 1.39
C TYR A 43 2.14 -19.43 2.82
N GLN A 44 1.95 -20.68 3.26
CA GLN A 44 2.46 -21.12 4.56
C GLN A 44 4.00 -21.17 4.57
N ARG A 45 4.62 -21.61 3.47
CA ARG A 45 6.08 -21.59 3.28
C ARG A 45 6.62 -20.16 3.37
N TYR A 46 5.98 -19.19 2.71
CA TYR A 46 6.38 -17.79 2.79
C TYR A 46 6.35 -17.22 4.21
N ALA A 47 5.33 -17.59 5.00
CA ALA A 47 5.25 -17.19 6.39
C ALA A 47 6.34 -17.84 7.26
N ASN A 48 6.62 -19.13 7.05
CA ASN A 48 7.57 -19.88 7.88
C ASN A 48 9.03 -19.56 7.56
N ASP A 49 9.36 -19.48 6.27
CA ASP A 49 10.75 -19.46 5.81
C ASP A 49 11.27 -18.05 5.58
N TYR A 50 10.39 -17.09 5.24
CA TYR A 50 10.78 -15.73 4.85
C TYR A 50 10.07 -14.62 5.66
N ASP A 51 9.26 -15.01 6.65
CA ASP A 51 8.49 -14.10 7.50
C ASP A 51 7.55 -13.17 6.69
N ILE A 52 6.95 -13.69 5.61
CA ILE A 52 5.96 -12.98 4.79
C ILE A 52 4.61 -13.64 4.99
N GLN A 53 3.76 -12.98 5.78
CA GLN A 53 2.40 -13.44 6.09
C GLN A 53 1.41 -12.65 5.22
N PHE A 54 1.07 -13.21 4.07
CA PHE A 54 0.03 -12.62 3.21
C PHE A 54 -1.31 -12.51 3.94
N ILE A 55 -2.04 -11.42 3.68
CA ILE A 55 -3.29 -11.11 4.37
C ILE A 55 -4.45 -11.85 3.71
N PHE A 56 -5.26 -12.50 4.53
CA PHE A 56 -6.49 -13.19 4.12
C PHE A 56 -7.71 -12.58 4.82
N ASP A 57 -8.89 -12.79 4.26
CA ASP A 57 -10.14 -12.18 4.73
C ASP A 57 -10.50 -12.50 6.19
N ASP A 58 -10.00 -13.60 6.75
CA ASP A 58 -10.18 -14.00 8.16
C ASP A 58 -9.19 -13.35 9.14
N CYS A 59 -8.18 -12.62 8.64
CA CYS A 59 -7.09 -12.08 9.46
C CYS A 59 -6.60 -10.70 8.97
N ILE A 60 -7.53 -9.76 8.82
CA ILE A 60 -7.23 -8.38 8.40
C ILE A 60 -6.64 -7.58 9.58
N PRO A 61 -5.41 -7.06 9.46
CA PRO A 61 -4.80 -6.24 10.52
C PRO A 61 -5.47 -4.87 10.64
N GLN A 62 -5.44 -4.28 11.85
CA GLN A 62 -5.80 -2.88 12.03
C GLN A 62 -4.62 -1.98 11.68
N LEU A 63 -4.80 -1.11 10.68
CA LEU A 63 -3.83 -0.07 10.34
C LEU A 63 -4.02 1.15 11.26
N VAL A 64 -2.92 1.73 11.72
CA VAL A 64 -2.88 2.89 12.63
C VAL A 64 -2.16 4.09 12.02
N PHE A 65 -2.04 4.10 10.69
CA PHE A 65 -1.40 5.15 9.92
C PHE A 65 -2.08 5.32 8.55
N TYR A 66 -1.78 6.44 7.91
CA TYR A 66 -2.27 6.86 6.62
C TYR A 66 -1.07 7.35 5.79
N THR A 67 -0.96 6.93 4.54
CA THR A 67 0.21 7.25 3.70
C THR A 67 -0.12 8.17 2.55
N VAL A 68 0.83 9.01 2.18
CA VAL A 68 0.83 9.77 0.92
C VAL A 68 2.19 9.56 0.24
N PRO A 69 2.26 8.98 -0.97
CA PRO A 69 1.16 8.46 -1.78
C PRO A 69 0.50 7.21 -1.16
N HIS A 70 -0.55 6.72 -1.82
CA HIS A 70 -1.30 5.53 -1.46
C HIS A 70 -0.38 4.30 -1.29
N VAL A 71 -0.64 3.48 -0.29
CA VAL A 71 0.00 2.17 -0.15
C VAL A 71 -1.07 1.10 0.08
N ASP A 72 -1.06 0.06 -0.75
CA ASP A 72 -1.95 -1.09 -0.58
C ASP A 72 -1.19 -2.28 0.01
N ILE A 73 -1.49 -2.61 1.25
CA ILE A 73 -0.77 -3.61 2.05
C ILE A 73 -1.27 -5.00 1.72
N MET A 74 -0.36 -5.90 1.35
CA MET A 74 -0.68 -7.28 0.95
C MET A 74 -0.18 -8.34 1.94
N ALA A 75 0.82 -8.01 2.75
CA ALA A 75 1.41 -8.92 3.72
C ALA A 75 1.93 -8.18 4.96
N LYS A 76 2.15 -8.93 6.03
CA LYS A 76 2.83 -8.48 7.26
C LYS A 76 3.94 -9.44 7.64
N ASP A 77 4.87 -8.98 8.48
CA ASP A 77 5.87 -9.84 9.10
C ASP A 77 5.56 -10.08 10.59
N SER A 78 6.37 -10.91 11.24
CA SER A 78 6.26 -11.20 12.68
C SER A 78 6.72 -10.05 13.58
N LYS A 79 7.39 -9.03 13.03
CA LYS A 79 7.99 -7.89 13.75
C LYS A 79 7.08 -6.66 13.79
N GLY A 80 5.89 -6.76 13.17
CA GLY A 80 4.91 -5.67 13.09
C GLY A 80 5.14 -4.75 11.89
N GLY A 81 5.94 -5.17 10.91
CA GLY A 81 6.08 -4.51 9.62
C GLY A 81 5.07 -5.01 8.59
N PHE A 82 4.92 -4.23 7.52
CA PHE A 82 3.99 -4.46 6.44
C PHE A 82 4.68 -4.41 5.08
N ILE A 83 4.18 -5.20 4.13
CA ILE A 83 4.63 -5.20 2.74
C ILE A 83 3.45 -4.79 1.86
N GLY A 84 3.67 -3.86 0.92
CA GLY A 84 2.62 -3.32 0.07
C GLY A 84 3.09 -2.69 -1.23
N THR A 85 2.15 -2.38 -2.11
CA THR A 85 2.40 -1.67 -3.38
C THR A 85 2.23 -0.18 -3.18
N ILE A 86 3.12 0.64 -3.73
CA ILE A 86 3.03 2.11 -3.66
C ILE A 86 2.27 2.67 -4.87
N GLY A 87 1.42 3.66 -4.62
CA GLY A 87 0.78 4.52 -5.62
C GLY A 87 -0.48 3.93 -6.25
N GLN A 88 -0.77 2.65 -6.02
CA GLN A 88 -1.93 1.97 -6.56
C GLN A 88 -2.30 0.73 -5.75
N SER A 89 -3.50 0.19 -6.03
CA SER A 89 -3.94 -1.11 -5.51
C SER A 89 -2.96 -2.22 -5.87
N CYS A 90 -2.85 -3.21 -4.98
CA CYS A 90 -1.96 -4.35 -5.13
C CYS A 90 -2.24 -5.07 -6.45
N ASN A 91 -1.22 -5.12 -7.29
CA ASN A 91 -1.23 -5.89 -8.52
C ASN A 91 0.20 -6.36 -8.78
N LEU A 92 0.47 -7.63 -8.52
CA LEU A 92 1.82 -8.19 -8.69
C LEU A 92 2.27 -8.29 -10.16
N GLN A 93 1.36 -8.05 -11.11
CA GLN A 93 1.66 -7.94 -12.55
C GLN A 93 1.97 -6.51 -13.00
N SER A 94 1.84 -5.52 -12.10
CA SER A 94 2.11 -4.12 -12.41
C SER A 94 3.58 -3.76 -12.21
N ASP A 95 4.00 -2.65 -12.83
CA ASP A 95 5.32 -2.05 -12.64
C ASP A 95 5.43 -1.17 -11.38
N ALA A 96 4.44 -1.22 -10.48
CA ALA A 96 4.48 -0.42 -9.27
C ALA A 96 5.42 -1.02 -8.22
N PRO A 97 6.21 -0.18 -7.53
CA PRO A 97 7.20 -0.66 -6.58
C PRO A 97 6.56 -1.30 -5.36
N ILE A 98 7.24 -2.32 -4.85
CA ILE A 98 6.89 -3.02 -3.62
C ILE A 98 7.74 -2.45 -2.48
N CYS A 99 7.06 -2.06 -1.42
CA CYS A 99 7.67 -1.49 -0.23
C CYS A 99 7.53 -2.40 0.98
N TYR A 100 8.42 -2.19 1.94
CA TYR A 100 8.32 -2.65 3.31
C TYR A 100 8.27 -1.43 4.23
N ILE A 101 7.29 -1.40 5.13
CA ILE A 101 7.11 -0.39 6.16
C ILE A 101 7.34 -1.08 7.50
N ASN A 102 8.35 -0.67 8.25
CA ASN A 102 8.61 -1.27 9.56
C ASN A 102 7.69 -0.71 10.65
N LYS A 103 7.75 -1.29 11.85
CA LYS A 103 6.96 -0.87 13.03
C LYS A 103 7.18 0.59 13.45
N ASP A 104 8.30 1.20 13.07
CA ASP A 104 8.70 2.56 13.40
C ASP A 104 8.31 3.55 12.27
N LEU A 105 7.53 3.08 11.28
CA LEU A 105 7.07 3.81 10.09
C LEU A 105 8.21 4.30 9.19
N GLU A 106 9.31 3.56 9.14
CA GLU A 106 10.35 3.73 8.12
C GLU A 106 9.98 2.89 6.89
N CYS A 107 10.05 3.50 5.71
CA CYS A 107 9.73 2.85 4.43
C CYS A 107 10.99 2.47 3.65
N PHE A 108 10.95 1.29 3.03
CA PHE A 108 11.99 0.77 2.17
C PHE A 108 11.38 0.23 0.87
N ILE A 109 11.99 0.51 -0.28
CA ILE A 109 11.70 -0.26 -1.50
C ILE A 109 12.41 -1.60 -1.38
N ILE A 110 11.68 -2.69 -1.58
CA ILE A 110 12.21 -4.06 -1.56
C ILE A 110 12.20 -4.72 -2.95
N SER A 111 11.42 -4.16 -3.89
CA SER A 111 11.43 -4.53 -5.30
C SER A 111 10.88 -3.40 -6.17
N GLU A 112 11.35 -3.33 -7.42
CA GLU A 112 10.87 -2.37 -8.42
C GLU A 112 9.45 -2.68 -8.88
N ASN A 113 9.02 -3.95 -8.82
CA ASN A 113 7.69 -4.40 -9.18
C ASN A 113 7.33 -5.74 -8.54
N GLY A 114 6.08 -6.18 -8.72
CA GLY A 114 5.59 -7.44 -8.13
C GLY A 114 6.28 -8.69 -8.69
N ALA A 115 6.55 -8.74 -9.99
CA ALA A 115 7.27 -9.86 -10.60
C ALA A 115 8.70 -10.02 -10.04
N GLY A 116 9.40 -8.90 -9.87
CA GLY A 116 10.73 -8.86 -9.25
C GLY A 116 10.70 -9.25 -7.77
N PHE A 117 9.61 -8.92 -7.06
CA PHE A 117 9.43 -9.30 -5.67
C PHE A 117 9.26 -10.81 -5.54
N LEU A 118 8.36 -11.41 -6.32
CA LEU A 118 8.15 -12.86 -6.33
C LEU A 118 9.42 -13.63 -6.73
N SER A 119 10.17 -13.11 -7.71
CA SER A 119 11.40 -13.76 -8.19
C SER A 119 12.54 -13.74 -7.15
N ASN A 120 12.51 -12.80 -6.20
CA ASN A 120 13.57 -12.64 -5.18
C ASN A 120 13.02 -12.78 -3.74
N ILE A 121 11.83 -13.37 -3.59
CA ILE A 121 11.07 -13.36 -2.33
C ILE A 121 11.86 -13.97 -1.18
N GLU A 122 12.69 -14.98 -1.45
CA GLU A 122 13.49 -15.69 -0.44
C GLU A 122 14.58 -14.83 0.21
N SER A 123 14.91 -13.69 -0.42
CA SER A 123 15.98 -12.78 0.01
C SER A 123 15.53 -11.33 0.13
N TRP A 124 14.21 -11.08 0.22
CA TRP A 124 13.62 -9.74 0.17
C TRP A 124 14.24 -8.76 1.19
N GLN A 125 14.61 -9.25 2.38
CA GLN A 125 15.22 -8.44 3.44
C GLN A 125 16.61 -7.89 3.07
N ASN A 126 17.30 -8.51 2.12
CA ASN A 126 18.59 -8.02 1.62
C ASN A 126 18.44 -6.82 0.68
N ASN A 127 17.22 -6.54 0.21
CA ASN A 127 16.93 -5.53 -0.79
C ASN A 127 16.40 -4.21 -0.21
N LEU A 128 16.46 -4.02 1.11
CA LEU A 128 15.96 -2.82 1.79
C LEU A 128 16.69 -1.56 1.32
N LYS A 129 16.02 -0.77 0.47
CA LYS A 129 16.50 0.55 0.03
C LYS A 129 15.63 1.63 0.67
N PRO A 130 16.17 2.51 1.55
CA PRO A 130 15.41 3.57 2.17
C PRO A 130 14.60 4.39 1.16
N TYR A 131 13.36 4.73 1.51
CA TYR A 131 12.44 5.45 0.64
C TYR A 131 11.72 6.57 1.41
N ASP A 132 12.12 7.80 1.14
CA ASP A 132 11.68 9.02 1.83
C ASP A 132 10.53 9.76 1.12
N LYS A 133 9.98 9.17 0.06
CA LYS A 133 8.89 9.76 -0.73
C LYS A 133 7.49 9.37 -0.21
N ILE A 134 7.40 8.67 0.93
CA ILE A 134 6.14 8.42 1.63
C ILE A 134 6.07 9.30 2.86
N THR A 135 5.03 10.11 2.95
CA THR A 135 4.64 10.82 4.15
C THR A 135 3.64 9.99 4.94
N PHE A 136 3.91 9.83 6.23
CA PHE A 136 3.04 9.11 7.15
C PHE A 136 2.27 10.10 8.02
N TYR A 137 0.97 9.88 8.10
CA TYR A 137 0.05 10.54 9.01
C TYR A 137 -0.55 9.51 9.95
N ARG A 138 -0.92 9.91 11.17
CA ARG A 138 -1.64 9.08 12.15
C ARG A 138 -3.07 8.79 11.72
N SER A 139 -3.63 9.66 10.88
CA SER A 139 -4.99 9.51 10.34
C SER A 139 -5.20 10.36 9.09
N LYS A 140 -6.28 10.07 8.36
CA LYS A 140 -6.75 10.95 7.28
C LYS A 140 -7.01 12.39 7.77
N ALA A 141 -7.64 12.54 8.94
CA ALA A 141 -7.98 13.86 9.48
C ALA A 141 -6.74 14.73 9.75
N GLU A 142 -5.60 14.11 10.07
CA GLU A 142 -4.32 14.82 10.19
C GLU A 142 -3.79 15.22 8.81
N ALA A 143 -3.86 14.33 7.82
CA ALA A 143 -3.49 14.66 6.44
C ALA A 143 -4.34 15.83 5.88
N GLU A 144 -5.63 15.87 6.17
CA GLU A 144 -6.55 16.96 5.77
C GLU A 144 -6.22 18.33 6.39
N MET A 145 -5.39 18.38 7.44
CA MET A 145 -4.91 19.67 7.99
C MET A 145 -3.90 20.35 7.06
N GLU A 146 -3.22 19.58 6.22
CA GLU A 146 -2.12 20.03 5.37
C GLU A 146 -2.42 19.88 3.87
N LEU A 147 -3.26 18.91 3.51
CA LEU A 147 -3.48 18.48 2.14
C LEU A 147 -4.93 18.70 1.70
N GLU A 148 -5.09 19.07 0.44
CA GLU A 148 -6.40 19.26 -0.18
C GLU A 148 -6.90 17.97 -0.84
N PHE A 149 -8.03 17.44 -0.38
CA PHE A 149 -8.62 16.22 -0.92
C PHE A 149 -9.79 16.48 -1.86
N ILE A 150 -9.96 15.60 -2.86
CA ILE A 150 -11.19 15.56 -3.69
C ILE A 150 -12.36 15.15 -2.80
N ASP A 151 -13.44 15.92 -2.84
CA ASP A 151 -14.73 15.48 -2.33
C ASP A 151 -15.44 14.61 -3.37
N LEU A 152 -15.48 13.30 -3.10
CA LEU A 152 -16.12 12.33 -3.99
C LEU A 152 -17.64 12.54 -4.11
N SER A 153 -18.27 13.15 -3.10
CA SER A 153 -19.71 13.43 -3.14
C SER A 153 -20.07 14.50 -4.18
N GLU A 154 -19.16 15.45 -4.44
CA GLU A 154 -19.32 16.48 -5.47
C GLU A 154 -19.35 15.90 -6.89
N ILE A 155 -18.83 14.68 -7.07
CA ILE A 155 -18.81 13.96 -8.36
C ILE A 155 -19.71 12.72 -8.37
N GLY A 156 -20.64 12.61 -7.41
CA GLY A 156 -21.69 11.58 -7.38
C GLY A 156 -21.24 10.21 -6.90
N ILE A 157 -20.08 10.12 -6.22
CA ILE A 157 -19.58 8.89 -5.60
C ILE A 157 -19.82 9.01 -4.08
N ASN A 158 -20.73 8.18 -3.56
CA ASN A 158 -21.07 8.11 -2.13
C ASN A 158 -20.31 6.99 -1.43
#